data_AF-A0A098Y222-F1
#
_entry.id   AF-A0A098Y222-F1
#
_cell.length_a   1.000
_cell.length_b   1.000
_cell.length_c   1.000
_cell.angle_alpha   90.00
_cell.angle_beta   90.00
_cell.angle_gamma   90.00
#
_symmetry.space_group_name_H-M   'P 1'
#
loop_
_entity.id
_entity.type
_entity.pdbx_description
1 polymer ?
#
loop_
_entity_poly.entity_id
_entity_poly.type
_entity_poly.pdbx_seq_one_letter_code
_entity_poly.pdbx_strand_id
1 'polypeptide(L)'
;TPAAAETREGIDWTRAVEENELLDATEADHDQQRFLDGETTPVIFASAVSNFGVGALLDVLVDLAPAPAPRPDAEGALRPVEASFSAFVFKVQSGMDAAHRDRLAYIRICSGVF
;
A
#
# COMPACT_ATOMS: atom_id res chain seq x y z
N THR A 1 -29.83 -2.94 -2.92
CA THR A 1 -29.82 -4.22 -3.65
C THR A 1 -29.59 -3.93 -5.12
N PRO A 2 -29.04 -4.87 -5.91
CA PRO A 2 -28.80 -4.67 -7.34
C PRO A 2 -30.01 -4.12 -8.11
N ALA A 3 -31.19 -4.73 -7.94
CA ALA A 3 -32.43 -4.28 -8.60
C ALA A 3 -32.84 -2.84 -8.25
N ALA A 4 -32.59 -2.39 -7.01
CA ALA A 4 -32.88 -1.02 -6.61
C ALA A 4 -31.87 -0.01 -7.20
N ALA A 5 -30.62 -0.44 -7.41
CA ALA A 5 -29.59 0.39 -8.04
C ALA A 5 -29.84 0.53 -9.54
N GLU A 6 -30.23 -0.57 -10.22
CA GLU A 6 -30.64 -0.56 -11.63
C GLU A 6 -31.80 0.40 -11.89
N THR A 7 -32.82 0.38 -11.01
CA THR A 7 -33.96 1.30 -11.12
C THR A 7 -33.55 2.77 -10.94
N ARG A 8 -32.53 3.05 -10.10
CA ARG A 8 -32.13 4.42 -9.74
C ARG A 8 -31.15 5.03 -10.74
N GLU A 9 -30.13 4.28 -11.15
CA GLU A 9 -29.04 4.76 -12.00
C GLU A 9 -29.21 4.35 -13.48
N GLY A 10 -30.14 3.45 -13.78
CA GLY A 10 -30.49 3.06 -15.16
C GLY A 10 -29.29 2.53 -15.94
N ILE A 11 -29.01 3.18 -17.08
CA ILE A 11 -27.96 2.75 -18.02
C ILE A 11 -26.57 2.76 -17.40
N ASP A 12 -26.28 3.67 -16.47
CA ASP A 12 -24.97 3.73 -15.83
C ASP A 12 -24.73 2.53 -14.92
N TRP A 13 -25.77 2.01 -14.27
CA TRP A 13 -25.68 0.75 -13.51
C TRP A 13 -25.43 -0.43 -14.43
N THR A 14 -26.21 -0.57 -15.52
CA THR A 14 -26.04 -1.65 -16.49
C THR A 14 -24.62 -1.66 -17.06
N ARG A 15 -24.12 -0.49 -17.47
CA ARG A 15 -22.75 -0.34 -17.98
C ARG A 15 -21.71 -0.73 -16.92
N ALA A 16 -21.86 -0.27 -15.68
CA ALA A 16 -20.91 -0.61 -14.62
C ALA A 16 -20.87 -2.11 -14.32
N VAL A 17 -22.01 -2.80 -14.39
CA VAL A 17 -22.07 -4.26 -14.24
C VAL A 17 -21.37 -4.95 -15.40
N GLU A 18 -21.66 -4.56 -16.65
CA GLU A 18 -21.00 -5.12 -17.84
C GLU A 18 -19.48 -4.88 -17.82
N GLU A 19 -19.03 -3.68 -17.47
CA GLU A 19 -17.61 -3.35 -17.34
C GLU A 19 -16.93 -4.15 -16.22
N ASN A 20 -17.61 -4.41 -15.10
CA ASN A 20 -17.10 -5.26 -14.04
C ASN A 20 -16.97 -6.72 -14.51
N GLU A 21 -17.97 -7.27 -15.19
CA GLU A 21 -17.93 -8.65 -15.73
C GLU A 21 -16.78 -8.86 -16.73
N LEU A 22 -16.35 -7.80 -17.44
CA LEU A 22 -15.18 -7.85 -18.31
C LEU A 22 -13.86 -8.02 -17.55
N LEU A 23 -13.76 -7.52 -16.31
CA LEU A 23 -12.57 -7.69 -15.47
C LEU A 23 -12.39 -9.18 -15.12
N ASP A 24 -13.46 -9.84 -14.69
CA ASP A 24 -13.47 -11.28 -14.40
C ASP A 24 -13.09 -12.08 -15.66
N ALA A 25 -13.68 -11.74 -16.81
CA ALA A 25 -13.42 -12.41 -18.09
C ALA A 25 -11.97 -12.24 -18.59
N THR A 26 -11.24 -11.25 -18.08
CA THR A 26 -9.84 -10.96 -18.46
C THR A 26 -8.84 -11.35 -17.38
N GLU A 27 -9.27 -12.09 -16.35
CA GLU A 27 -8.43 -12.50 -15.21
C GLU A 27 -7.79 -11.31 -14.49
N ALA A 28 -8.52 -10.19 -14.43
CA ALA A 28 -8.09 -8.96 -13.76
C ALA A 28 -8.45 -8.91 -12.27
N ASP A 29 -9.03 -10.00 -11.74
CA ASP A 29 -9.26 -10.18 -10.31
C ASP A 29 -7.96 -10.07 -9.49
N HIS A 30 -8.10 -9.58 -8.26
CA HIS A 30 -6.95 -9.44 -7.37
C HIS A 30 -6.36 -10.81 -7.01
N ASP A 31 -5.06 -10.96 -7.25
CA ASP A 31 -4.24 -12.05 -6.76
C ASP A 31 -3.19 -11.52 -5.79
N GLN A 32 -3.28 -11.96 -4.53
CA GLN A 32 -2.41 -11.46 -3.46
C GLN A 32 -0.94 -11.76 -3.72
N GLN A 33 -0.62 -12.93 -4.29
CA GLN A 33 0.77 -13.32 -4.52
C GLN A 33 1.37 -12.47 -5.65
N ARG A 34 0.64 -12.32 -6.76
CA ARG A 34 1.05 -11.45 -7.88
C ARG A 34 1.22 -9.99 -7.46
N PHE A 35 0.41 -9.51 -6.52
CA PHE A 35 0.60 -8.18 -5.93
C PHE A 35 1.89 -8.10 -5.11
N LEU A 36 2.14 -9.08 -4.22
CA LEU A 36 3.35 -9.12 -3.40
C LEU A 36 4.63 -9.28 -4.23
N ASP A 37 4.54 -9.95 -5.38
CA ASP A 37 5.62 -10.10 -6.36
C ASP A 37 5.78 -8.87 -7.27
N GLY A 38 4.89 -7.88 -7.15
CA GLY A 38 4.95 -6.62 -7.90
C GLY A 38 4.51 -6.74 -9.36
N GLU A 39 3.79 -7.80 -9.73
CA GLU A 39 3.29 -8.05 -11.07
C GLU A 39 1.96 -7.35 -11.35
N THR A 40 1.17 -7.12 -10.29
CA THR A 40 -0.14 -6.47 -10.37
C THR A 40 -0.27 -5.37 -9.33
N THR A 41 -1.24 -4.47 -9.53
CA THR A 41 -1.55 -3.39 -8.60
C THR A 41 -3.07 -3.27 -8.45
N PRO A 42 -3.61 -3.36 -7.22
CA PRO A 42 -5.02 -3.05 -6.98
C PRO A 42 -5.33 -1.60 -7.38
N VAL A 43 -6.45 -1.40 -8.08
CA VAL A 43 -6.90 -0.07 -8.53
C VAL A 43 -8.14 0.33 -7.76
N ILE A 44 -8.15 1.56 -7.22
CA ILE A 44 -9.26 2.12 -6.46
C ILE A 44 -9.63 3.47 -7.06
N PHE A 45 -10.92 3.68 -7.32
CA PHE A 45 -11.46 4.95 -7.78
C PHE A 45 -11.88 5.81 -6.58
N ALA A 46 -11.23 6.96 -6.42
CA ALA A 46 -11.43 7.86 -5.29
C ALA A 46 -11.25 9.33 -5.70
N SER A 47 -11.79 10.25 -4.89
CA SER A 47 -11.57 11.69 -5.02
C SER A 47 -11.02 12.22 -3.70
N ALA A 48 -9.70 12.44 -3.65
CA ALA A 48 -9.03 12.94 -2.45
C ALA A 48 -9.54 14.34 -2.04
N VAL A 49 -9.77 15.23 -3.01
CA VAL A 49 -10.28 16.60 -2.75
C VAL A 49 -11.66 16.57 -2.10
N SER A 50 -12.51 15.63 -2.52
CA SER A 50 -13.87 15.47 -1.97
C SER A 50 -13.91 14.54 -0.76
N ASN A 51 -12.76 14.01 -0.33
CA ASN A 51 -12.63 12.96 0.68
C ASN A 51 -13.52 11.74 0.42
N PHE A 52 -13.69 11.37 -0.85
CA PHE A 52 -14.47 10.21 -1.28
C PHE A 52 -13.54 9.04 -1.62
N GLY A 53 -13.81 7.85 -1.08
CA GLY A 53 -13.01 6.64 -1.35
C GLY A 53 -11.67 6.55 -0.60
N VAL A 54 -11.26 7.60 0.13
CA VAL A 54 -9.99 7.60 0.91
C VAL A 54 -10.02 6.57 2.04
N GLY A 55 -11.15 6.41 2.72
CA GLY A 55 -11.30 5.37 3.75
C GLY A 55 -11.12 3.96 3.17
N ALA A 56 -11.82 3.66 2.07
CA ALA A 56 -11.69 2.38 1.37
C ALA A 56 -10.25 2.12 0.89
N LEU A 57 -9.54 3.14 0.42
CA LEU A 57 -8.11 3.02 0.08
C LEU A 57 -7.26 2.62 1.29
N LEU A 58 -7.50 3.23 2.46
CA LEU A 58 -6.78 2.88 3.68
C LEU A 58 -7.10 1.47 4.15
N ASP A 59 -8.37 1.06 4.09
CA ASP A 59 -8.77 -0.31 4.45
C ASP A 59 -8.09 -1.34 3.56
N VAL A 60 -8.12 -1.13 2.24
CA VAL A 60 -7.40 -2.00 1.28
C VAL A 60 -5.90 -2.01 1.53
N LEU A 61 -5.30 -0.86 1.87
CA LEU A 61 -3.87 -0.80 2.19
C LEU A 61 -3.54 -1.60 3.44
N VAL A 62 -4.37 -1.54 4.49
CA VAL A 62 -4.18 -2.31 5.72
C VAL A 62 -4.32 -3.81 5.46
N ASP A 63 -5.30 -4.20 4.63
CA ASP A 63 -5.59 -5.60 4.37
C ASP A 63 -4.57 -6.27 3.44
N LEU A 64 -4.09 -5.54 2.42
CA LEU A 64 -3.27 -6.14 1.36
C LEU A 64 -1.77 -5.89 1.54
N ALA A 65 -1.35 -4.78 2.16
CA ALA A 65 0.07 -4.42 2.20
C ALA A 65 0.89 -5.40 3.06
N PRO A 66 2.13 -5.71 2.67
CA PRO A 66 2.98 -6.61 3.43
C PRO A 66 3.40 -5.98 4.76
N ALA A 67 3.39 -6.80 5.82
CA ALA A 67 4.02 -6.48 7.08
C ALA A 67 5.56 -6.35 6.93
N PRO A 68 6.26 -5.77 7.93
CA PRO A 68 7.72 -5.81 7.96
C PRO A 68 8.24 -7.24 7.79
N ALA A 69 9.15 -7.45 6.85
CA ALA A 69 9.75 -8.74 6.56
C ALA A 69 11.24 -8.77 6.94
N PRO A 70 11.80 -9.98 7.21
CA PRO A 70 13.23 -10.17 7.41
C PRO A 70 14.08 -9.51 6.31
N ARG A 71 15.20 -8.92 6.73
CA ARG A 71 16.13 -8.20 5.85
C ARG A 71 17.52 -8.84 5.90
N PRO A 72 18.26 -8.89 4.78
CA PRO A 72 19.64 -9.34 4.80
C PRO A 72 20.49 -8.48 5.74
N ASP A 73 21.31 -9.12 6.56
CA ASP A 73 22.37 -8.47 7.32
C ASP A 73 23.63 -8.23 6.46
N ALA A 74 24.73 -7.80 7.07
CA ALA A 74 25.97 -7.50 6.36
C ALA A 74 26.58 -8.75 5.69
N GLU A 75 26.27 -9.94 6.21
CA GLU A 75 26.69 -11.24 5.70
C GLU A 75 25.68 -11.83 4.70
N GLY A 76 24.57 -11.14 4.43
CA GLY A 76 23.52 -11.55 3.51
C GLY A 76 22.49 -12.52 4.10
N ALA A 77 22.56 -12.82 5.40
CA ALA A 77 21.61 -13.69 6.07
C ALA A 77 20.33 -12.92 6.43
N LEU A 78 19.16 -13.55 6.23
CA LEU A 78 17.88 -12.94 6.59
C LEU A 78 17.74 -12.85 8.11
N ARG A 79 17.76 -11.62 8.63
CA ARG A 79 17.58 -11.33 10.04
C ARG A 79 16.08 -11.30 10.40
N PRO A 80 15.61 -12.11 11.38
CA PRO A 80 14.24 -12.08 11.86
C PRO A 80 13.84 -10.71 12.43
N VAL A 81 12.57 -10.34 12.32
CA VAL A 81 12.04 -9.04 12.77
C VAL A 81 12.06 -8.92 14.31
N GLU A 82 11.98 -10.05 15.01
CA GLU A 82 11.97 -10.15 16.47
C GLU A 82 13.38 -10.21 17.08
N ALA A 83 14.43 -10.20 16.25
CA ALA A 83 15.81 -10.20 16.72
C ALA A 83 16.16 -8.90 17.49
N SER A 84 17.36 -8.85 18.09
CA SER A 84 17.82 -7.63 18.78
C SER A 84 17.82 -6.41 17.86
N PHE A 85 17.63 -5.22 18.43
CA PHE A 85 17.47 -3.97 17.67
C PHE A 85 18.49 -3.83 16.53
N SER A 86 17.99 -3.55 15.33
CA SER A 86 18.81 -3.18 14.18
C SER A 86 18.08 -2.19 13.29
N ALA A 87 18.84 -1.30 12.67
CA ALA A 87 18.32 -0.29 11.75
C ALA A 87 19.41 0.14 10.76
N PHE A 88 18.99 0.73 9.63
CA PHE A 88 19.90 1.43 8.72
C PHE A 88 19.39 2.83 8.40
N VAL A 89 20.33 3.75 8.15
CA VAL A 89 20.02 5.10 7.71
C VAL A 89 19.74 5.07 6.22
N PHE A 90 18.55 5.52 5.79
CA PHE A 90 18.18 5.58 4.37
C PHE A 90 18.08 7.01 3.83
N LYS A 91 18.04 8.01 4.71
CA LYS A 91 18.00 9.43 4.33
C LYS A 91 18.65 10.26 5.41
N VAL A 92 19.49 11.23 5.02
CA VAL A 92 20.03 12.27 5.91
C VAL A 92 19.59 13.61 5.38
N GLN A 93 18.97 14.42 6.23
CA GLN A 93 18.53 15.77 5.92
C GLN A 93 19.36 16.77 6.75
N SER A 94 19.87 17.82 6.11
CA SER A 94 20.73 18.82 6.74
C SER A 94 20.15 20.22 6.58
N GLY A 95 20.53 21.15 7.45
CA GLY A 95 20.24 22.58 7.26
C GLY A 95 18.80 22.98 7.61
N MET A 96 18.22 22.32 8.62
CA MET A 96 16.91 22.71 9.16
C MET A 96 17.00 23.91 10.12
N ASP A 97 18.17 24.16 10.72
CA ASP A 97 18.51 25.38 11.46
C ASP A 97 19.64 26.10 10.71
N ALA A 98 19.56 27.42 10.61
CA ALA A 98 20.61 28.25 10.03
C ALA A 98 21.76 28.51 11.01
N ALA A 99 21.51 28.42 12.33
CA ALA A 99 22.49 28.62 13.39
C ALA A 99 23.24 27.34 13.77
N HIS A 100 22.62 26.17 13.60
CA HIS A 100 23.23 24.87 13.85
C HIS A 100 23.30 24.05 12.57
N ARG A 101 24.47 23.41 12.33
CA ARG A 101 24.63 22.43 11.25
C ARG A 101 23.97 21.10 11.61
N ASP A 102 22.67 21.16 11.94
CA ASP A 102 21.88 20.02 12.33
C ASP A 102 21.72 19.07 11.16
N ARG A 103 21.95 17.79 11.45
CA ARG A 103 21.77 16.67 10.54
C ARG A 103 20.80 15.70 11.18
N LEU A 104 19.67 15.47 10.52
CA LEU A 104 18.69 14.49 10.93
C LEU A 104 18.85 13.24 10.05
N ALA A 105 19.05 12.09 10.69
CA ALA A 105 19.12 10.80 10.02
C ALA A 105 17.77 10.07 10.19
N TYR A 106 17.14 9.73 9.07
CA TYR A 106 15.98 8.85 9.03
C TYR A 106 16.47 7.41 9.00
N ILE A 107 16.07 6.65 10.01
CA ILE A 107 16.40 5.24 10.14
C ILE A 107 15.17 4.39 9.87
N ARG A 108 15.37 3.26 9.20
CA ARG A 108 14.37 2.19 9.13
C ARG A 108 14.76 1.12 10.13
N ILE A 109 13.88 0.84 11.08
CA ILE A 109 14.03 -0.30 12.00
C ILE A 109 13.80 -1.58 11.19
N CYS A 110 14.74 -2.52 11.31
CA CYS A 110 14.70 -3.82 10.65
C CYS A 110 14.36 -4.95 11.61
N SER A 111 14.73 -4.82 12.89
CA SER A 111 14.36 -5.78 13.93
C SER A 111 14.39 -5.15 15.31
N GLY A 112 13.70 -5.78 16.27
CA GLY A 112 13.71 -5.41 17.68
C GLY A 112 12.96 -4.12 18.00
N VAL A 113 13.25 -3.56 19.16
CA VAL A 113 12.61 -2.35 19.70
C VAL A 113 13.70 -1.32 20.01
N PHE A 114 13.44 -0.06 19.63
CA PHE A 114 14.30 1.10 19.93
C PHE A 114 14.01 1.66 21.31
#